data_AF-A0AAN5WZC4-F1
#
_entry.id   AF-A0AAN5WZC4-F1
#
_cell.length_a   1.000
_cell.length_b   1.000
_cell.length_c   1.000
_cell.angle_alpha   90.00
_cell.angle_beta   90.00
_cell.angle_gamma   90.00
#
_symmetry.space_group_name_H-M   'P 1'
#
loop_
_entity.id
_entity.type
_entity.pdbx_description
1 polymer ?
#
loop_
_entity_poly.entity_id
_entity_poly.type
_entity_poly.pdbx_seq_one_letter_code
_entity_poly.pdbx_strand_id
1 'polypeptide(L)'
;MNTAKLKAAAERVVDAYGDEWFEAGRQICTVHKSKICLISLSTPANILELIAALEAAEKRNAKLERENEYIRNRFKEVDLLFGKTILVMRAAIIEARATGDAKNGMAWIFNTLFGPGELPPDDETNAQAYFDREYEPIDKALRELHLWFWESHKARVAAGINLETGGEA
;
A
#
# COMPACT_ATOMS: atom_id res chain seq x y z
N MET A 1 24.36 -1.96 -6.39
CA MET A 1 25.20 -2.91 -7.16
C MET A 1 24.90 -2.70 -8.64
N ASN A 2 25.90 -2.60 -9.53
CA ASN A 2 25.63 -2.38 -10.96
C ASN A 2 25.37 -3.73 -11.64
N THR A 3 24.12 -4.20 -11.57
CA THR A 3 23.65 -5.47 -12.14
C THR A 3 23.90 -5.55 -13.65
N ALA A 4 23.82 -4.43 -14.36
CA ALA A 4 24.09 -4.36 -15.80
C ALA A 4 25.54 -4.73 -16.15
N LYS A 5 26.53 -4.26 -15.37
CA LYS A 5 27.95 -4.64 -15.57
C LYS A 5 28.19 -6.12 -15.31
N LEU A 6 27.53 -6.68 -14.29
CA LEU A 6 27.66 -8.09 -13.93
C LEU A 6 26.98 -9.00 -14.96
N LYS A 7 25.80 -8.59 -15.44
CA LYS A 7 25.05 -9.25 -16.52
C LYS A 7 25.87 -9.31 -17.81
N ALA A 8 26.39 -8.16 -18.25
CA ALA A 8 27.23 -8.09 -19.45
C ALA A 8 28.56 -8.85 -19.31
N ALA A 9 29.07 -9.02 -18.09
CA ALA A 9 30.23 -9.88 -17.84
C ALA A 9 29.86 -11.37 -17.94
N ALA A 10 28.74 -11.77 -17.35
CA ALA A 10 28.24 -13.14 -17.42
C ALA A 10 27.87 -13.56 -18.86
N GLU A 11 27.10 -12.73 -19.58
CA GLU A 11 26.73 -12.95 -20.98
C GLU A 11 27.96 -13.14 -21.88
N ARG A 12 28.97 -12.26 -21.76
CA ARG A 12 30.22 -12.40 -22.53
C ARG A 12 30.96 -13.71 -22.28
N VAL A 13 30.90 -14.22 -21.05
CA VAL A 13 31.55 -15.49 -20.71
C VAL A 13 30.76 -16.67 -21.29
N VAL A 14 29.43 -16.65 -21.22
CA VAL A 14 28.57 -17.64 -21.87
C VAL A 14 28.80 -17.64 -23.38
N ASP A 15 28.82 -16.46 -24.01
CA ASP A 15 28.99 -16.33 -25.46
C ASP A 15 30.37 -16.82 -25.93
N ALA A 16 31.42 -16.57 -25.16
CA ALA A 16 32.79 -16.90 -25.55
C ALA A 16 33.22 -18.33 -25.19
N TYR A 17 32.64 -18.93 -24.15
CA TYR A 17 33.16 -20.18 -23.57
C TYR A 17 32.08 -21.22 -23.21
N GLY A 18 30.79 -20.90 -23.36
CA GLY A 18 29.69 -21.74 -22.88
C GLY A 18 29.68 -21.91 -21.36
N ASP A 19 28.86 -22.83 -20.86
CA ASP A 19 28.78 -23.15 -19.43
C ASP A 19 29.87 -24.17 -18.97
N GLU A 20 30.51 -24.87 -19.92
CA GLU A 20 31.46 -25.96 -19.68
C GLU A 20 32.75 -25.52 -18.98
N TRP A 21 33.20 -24.27 -19.18
CA TRP A 21 34.44 -23.74 -18.58
C TRP A 21 34.41 -23.79 -17.04
N PHE A 22 33.21 -23.73 -16.45
CA PHE A 22 33.02 -23.77 -15.00
C PHE A 22 32.82 -25.18 -14.44
N GLU A 23 32.56 -26.18 -15.29
CA GLU A 23 32.34 -27.57 -14.84
C GLU A 23 33.63 -28.39 -14.79
N ALA A 24 34.69 -28.04 -15.54
CA ALA A 24 35.85 -28.91 -15.70
C ALA A 24 37.22 -28.21 -15.77
N GLY A 25 37.51 -27.29 -14.85
CA GLY A 25 38.84 -26.69 -14.71
C GLY A 25 39.75 -27.49 -13.78
N ARG A 26 40.58 -28.39 -14.31
CA ARG A 26 41.65 -29.07 -13.53
C ARG A 26 42.74 -28.05 -13.17
N GLN A 27 42.59 -27.30 -12.09
CA GLN A 27 43.63 -26.41 -11.57
C GLN A 27 44.07 -26.82 -10.16
N ILE A 28 45.35 -27.20 -10.07
CA ILE A 28 46.05 -27.55 -8.83
C ILE A 28 46.22 -26.27 -8.03
N CYS A 29 45.28 -25.98 -7.15
CA CYS A 29 45.49 -24.99 -6.10
C CYS A 29 44.95 -25.56 -4.78
N THR A 30 45.71 -25.39 -3.71
CA THR A 30 45.37 -25.77 -2.32
C THR A 30 44.25 -24.88 -1.79
N VAL A 31 43.09 -24.94 -2.42
CA VAL A 31 41.96 -24.08 -2.14
C VAL A 31 40.97 -24.86 -1.28
N HIS A 32 40.58 -24.25 -0.16
CA HIS A 32 39.63 -24.85 0.79
C HIS A 32 38.33 -25.25 0.08
N LYS A 33 37.77 -26.42 0.43
CA LYS A 33 36.60 -27.04 -0.24
C LYS A 33 35.40 -26.08 -0.43
N SER A 34 35.19 -25.17 0.51
CA SER A 34 34.13 -24.15 0.43
C SER A 34 34.30 -23.15 -0.73
N LYS A 35 35.54 -22.77 -1.07
CA LYS A 35 35.83 -21.87 -2.19
C LYS A 35 35.60 -22.56 -3.54
N ILE A 36 35.95 -23.85 -3.64
CA ILE A 36 35.68 -24.67 -4.83
C ILE A 36 34.17 -24.75 -5.09
N CYS A 37 33.39 -25.02 -4.03
CA CYS A 37 31.92 -25.07 -4.11
C CYS A 37 31.30 -23.73 -4.52
N LEU A 38 31.79 -22.60 -3.99
CA LEU A 38 31.31 -21.28 -4.39
C LEU A 38 31.61 -20.98 -5.87
N ILE A 39 32.81 -21.32 -6.35
CA ILE A 39 33.21 -21.12 -7.74
C ILE A 39 32.33 -21.97 -8.68
N SER A 40 32.08 -23.24 -8.34
CA SER A 40 31.23 -24.11 -9.16
C SER A 40 29.76 -23.68 -9.18
N LEU A 41 29.27 -23.03 -8.11
CA LEU A 41 27.89 -22.53 -8.04
C LEU A 41 27.73 -21.12 -8.63
N SER A 42 28.82 -20.36 -8.78
CA SER A 42 28.82 -19.02 -9.37
C SER A 42 28.99 -19.07 -10.89
N THR A 43 28.32 -20.01 -11.54
CA THR A 43 28.30 -20.07 -13.00
C THR A 43 27.66 -18.81 -13.57
N PRO A 44 28.06 -18.38 -14.79
CA PRO A 44 27.40 -17.28 -15.49
C PRO A 44 25.88 -17.45 -15.57
N ALA A 45 25.39 -18.67 -15.83
CA ALA A 45 23.96 -18.99 -15.81
C ALA A 45 23.29 -18.66 -14.46
N ASN A 46 23.84 -19.14 -13.34
CA ASN A 46 23.30 -18.85 -12.01
C ASN A 46 23.37 -17.35 -11.66
N ILE A 47 24.43 -16.67 -12.10
CA ILE A 47 24.57 -15.22 -11.94
C ILE A 47 23.47 -14.48 -12.73
N LEU A 48 23.17 -14.91 -13.95
CA LEU A 48 22.09 -14.34 -14.77
C LEU A 48 20.71 -14.58 -14.15
N GLU A 49 20.45 -15.77 -13.63
CA GLU A 49 19.21 -16.07 -12.91
C GLU A 49 19.03 -15.19 -11.67
N LEU A 50 20.09 -15.02 -10.86
CA LEU A 50 20.06 -14.14 -9.70
C LEU A 50 19.84 -12.67 -10.08
N ILE A 51 20.46 -12.21 -11.17
CA ILE A 51 20.23 -10.85 -11.69
C ILE A 51 18.79 -10.70 -12.17
N ALA A 52 18.25 -11.67 -12.90
CA ALA A 52 16.88 -11.63 -13.38
C ALA A 52 15.87 -11.61 -12.22
N ALA A 53 16.09 -12.42 -11.18
CA ALA A 53 15.27 -12.42 -9.97
C ALA A 53 15.35 -11.09 -9.22
N LEU A 54 16.55 -10.49 -9.13
CA LEU A 54 16.75 -9.18 -8.51
C LEU A 54 16.05 -8.06 -9.30
N GLU A 55 16.22 -8.01 -10.62
CA GLU A 55 15.54 -7.03 -11.48
C GLU A 55 14.01 -7.17 -11.40
N ALA A 56 13.49 -8.41 -11.32
CA ALA A 56 12.07 -8.67 -11.13
C ALA A 56 11.56 -8.19 -9.76
N ALA A 57 12.34 -8.42 -8.69
CA ALA A 57 12.02 -7.94 -7.36
C ALA A 57 12.05 -6.41 -7.27
N GLU A 58 13.05 -5.75 -7.88
CA GLU A 58 13.14 -4.29 -7.97
C GLU A 58 11.93 -3.69 -8.71
N LYS A 59 11.53 -4.27 -9.84
CA LYS A 59 10.32 -3.86 -10.57
C LYS A 59 9.06 -4.02 -9.72
N ARG A 60 8.93 -5.14 -8.99
CA ARG A 60 7.80 -5.38 -8.09
C ARG A 60 7.78 -4.39 -6.94
N ASN A 61 8.93 -4.09 -6.33
CA ASN A 61 9.03 -3.10 -5.25
C ASN A 61 8.67 -1.71 -5.75
N ALA A 62 9.20 -1.27 -6.89
CA ALA A 62 8.85 0.02 -7.48
C ALA A 62 7.35 0.12 -7.83
N LYS A 63 6.71 -0.99 -8.24
CA LYS A 63 5.26 -1.03 -8.43
C LYS A 63 4.52 -0.89 -7.09
N LEU A 64 4.91 -1.68 -6.08
CA LEU A 64 4.29 -1.64 -4.76
C LEU A 64 4.46 -0.28 -4.07
N GLU A 65 5.60 0.38 -4.24
CA GLU A 65 5.84 1.73 -3.72
C GLU A 65 4.88 2.75 -4.34
N ARG A 66 4.69 2.72 -5.67
CA ARG A 66 3.71 3.58 -6.35
C ARG A 66 2.28 3.30 -5.92
N GLU A 67 1.91 2.02 -5.80
CA GLU A 67 0.57 1.63 -5.32
C GLU A 67 0.35 2.07 -3.87
N ASN A 68 1.37 1.96 -3.02
CA ASN A 68 1.31 2.40 -1.63
C ASN A 68 1.18 3.92 -1.53
N GLU A 69 1.94 4.67 -2.32
CA GLU A 69 1.81 6.13 -2.42
C GLU A 69 0.41 6.54 -2.88
N TYR A 70 -0.12 5.88 -3.92
CA TYR A 70 -1.48 6.11 -4.40
C TYR A 70 -2.51 5.87 -3.29
N ILE A 71 -2.45 4.73 -2.59
CA ILE A 71 -3.38 4.40 -1.50
C ILE A 71 -3.27 5.40 -0.35
N ARG A 72 -2.04 5.80 0.04
CA ARG A 72 -1.82 6.82 1.07
C ARG A 72 -2.44 8.16 0.69
N ASN A 73 -2.27 8.59 -0.56
CA ASN A 73 -2.86 9.85 -1.02
C ASN A 73 -4.38 9.76 -1.13
N ARG A 74 -4.94 8.62 -1.55
CA ARG A 74 -6.39 8.37 -1.50
C ARG A 74 -6.94 8.40 -0.08
N PHE A 75 -6.23 7.83 0.89
CA PHE A 75 -6.62 7.92 2.30
C PHE A 75 -6.59 9.36 2.82
N LYS A 76 -5.55 10.13 2.51
CA LYS A 76 -5.47 11.57 2.85
C LYS A 76 -6.61 12.37 2.22
N GLU A 77 -6.96 12.08 0.97
CA GLU A 77 -8.08 12.74 0.30
C GLU A 77 -9.40 12.49 1.05
N VAL A 78 -9.67 11.25 1.44
CA VAL A 78 -10.87 10.90 2.23
C VAL A 78 -10.87 11.62 3.59
N ASP A 79 -9.73 11.65 4.29
CA ASP A 79 -9.59 12.37 5.57
C ASP A 79 -9.86 13.87 5.43
N LEU A 80 -9.34 14.50 4.37
CA LEU A 80 -9.59 15.91 4.06
C LEU A 80 -11.05 16.19 3.72
N LEU A 81 -11.70 15.31 2.95
CA LEU A 81 -13.12 15.42 2.64
C LEU A 81 -13.98 15.30 3.91
N PHE A 82 -13.67 14.34 4.78
CA PHE A 82 -14.34 14.20 6.06
C PHE A 82 -14.15 15.42 6.96
N GLY A 83 -12.92 15.93 7.06
CA GLY A 83 -12.59 17.15 7.80
C GLY A 83 -13.35 18.38 7.29
N LYS A 84 -13.45 18.54 5.96
CA LYS A 84 -14.25 19.60 5.31
C LYS A 84 -15.73 19.49 5.71
N THR A 85 -16.30 18.29 5.67
CA THR A 85 -17.70 18.05 6.05
C THR A 85 -17.96 18.39 7.52
N ILE A 86 -17.07 17.97 8.44
CA ILE A 86 -17.16 18.35 9.86
C ILE A 86 -17.07 19.88 10.04
N LEU A 87 -16.15 20.54 9.34
CA LEU A 87 -16.00 21.99 9.44
C LEU A 87 -17.28 22.73 9.03
N VAL A 88 -17.94 22.25 7.98
CA VAL A 88 -19.21 22.80 7.50
C VAL A 88 -20.33 22.58 8.50
N MET A 89 -20.44 21.38 9.10
CA MET A 89 -21.41 21.12 10.17
C MET A 89 -21.18 22.05 11.37
N ARG A 90 -19.92 22.34 11.72
CA ARG A 90 -19.58 23.32 12.77
C ARG A 90 -20.01 24.73 12.38
N ALA A 91 -19.76 25.15 11.15
CA ALA A 91 -20.22 26.46 10.63
C ALA A 91 -21.75 26.59 10.66
N ALA A 92 -22.47 25.54 10.27
CA ALA A 92 -23.92 25.47 10.34
C ALA A 92 -24.45 25.69 11.77
N ILE A 93 -23.84 25.04 12.76
CA ILE A 93 -24.21 25.22 14.18
C ILE A 93 -23.92 26.65 14.66
N ILE A 94 -22.79 27.24 14.26
CA ILE A 94 -22.42 28.61 14.63
C ILE A 94 -23.47 29.60 14.07
N GLU A 95 -23.80 29.48 12.79
CA GLU A 95 -24.76 30.36 12.11
C GLU A 95 -26.17 30.25 12.72
N ALA A 96 -26.63 29.02 12.96
CA ALA A 96 -27.94 28.78 13.57
C ALA A 96 -28.03 29.37 14.99
N ARG A 97 -26.94 29.31 15.76
CA ARG A 97 -26.87 29.92 17.11
C ARG A 97 -26.81 31.44 17.05
N ALA A 98 -26.08 32.01 16.10
CA ALA A 98 -25.92 33.45 15.95
C ALA A 98 -27.22 34.14 15.49
N THR A 99 -27.94 33.52 14.55
CA THR A 99 -29.15 34.08 13.96
C THR A 99 -30.43 33.65 14.68
N GLY A 100 -30.39 32.54 15.43
CA GLY A 100 -31.58 31.90 15.99
C GLY A 100 -32.44 31.15 14.95
N ASP A 101 -32.00 31.07 13.69
CA ASP A 101 -32.70 30.38 12.61
C ASP A 101 -31.87 29.21 12.05
N ALA A 102 -32.38 27.99 12.24
CA ALA A 102 -31.76 26.77 11.76
C ALA A 102 -31.68 26.69 10.22
N LYS A 103 -32.52 27.43 9.48
CA LYS A 103 -32.48 27.46 8.00
C LYS A 103 -31.17 28.04 7.47
N ASN A 104 -30.65 29.06 8.15
CA ASN A 104 -29.34 29.66 7.80
C ASN A 104 -28.21 28.66 8.04
N GLY A 105 -28.29 27.88 9.12
CA GLY A 105 -27.38 26.76 9.37
C GLY A 105 -27.46 25.68 8.28
N MET A 106 -28.66 25.29 7.87
CA MET A 106 -28.86 24.29 6.81
C MET A 106 -28.28 24.72 5.46
N ALA A 107 -28.28 26.02 5.15
CA ALA A 107 -27.66 26.52 3.92
C ALA A 107 -26.15 26.17 3.81
N TRP A 108 -25.42 26.18 4.93
CA TRP A 108 -24.01 25.75 4.95
C TRP A 108 -23.84 24.28 4.52
N ILE A 109 -24.73 23.41 4.99
CA ILE A 109 -24.73 21.99 4.68
C ILE A 109 -25.08 21.77 3.20
N PHE A 110 -26.19 22.34 2.72
CA PHE A 110 -26.62 22.21 1.32
C PHE A 110 -25.58 22.73 0.32
N ASN A 111 -24.98 23.89 0.58
CA ASN A 111 -23.99 24.49 -0.32
C ASN A 111 -22.70 23.65 -0.43
N THR A 112 -22.43 22.81 0.57
CA THR A 112 -21.22 21.96 0.60
C THR A 112 -21.46 20.60 -0.03
N LEU A 113 -22.67 20.05 0.09
CA LEU A 113 -23.09 18.78 -0.53
C LEU A 113 -23.25 18.89 -2.06
N PHE A 114 -22.66 19.89 -2.73
CA PHE A 114 -22.71 20.03 -4.18
C PHE A 114 -21.76 19.05 -4.88
N GLY A 115 -22.22 17.82 -5.04
CA GLY A 115 -21.72 16.79 -5.94
C GLY A 115 -22.90 15.90 -6.40
N PRO A 116 -22.86 15.27 -7.59
CA PRO A 116 -23.92 14.35 -8.00
C PRO A 116 -24.06 13.20 -6.99
N GLY A 117 -25.24 13.04 -6.39
CA GLY A 117 -25.57 11.94 -5.48
C GLY A 117 -25.27 12.16 -3.99
N GLU A 118 -24.85 13.36 -3.58
CA GLU A 118 -24.55 13.68 -2.16
C GLU A 118 -25.80 14.10 -1.36
N LEU A 119 -26.87 14.51 -2.06
CA LEU A 119 -28.18 14.76 -1.47
C LEU A 119 -29.09 13.54 -1.62
N PRO A 120 -29.99 13.28 -0.66
CA PRO A 120 -31.00 12.24 -0.81
C PRO A 120 -31.92 12.54 -2.01
N PRO A 121 -32.58 11.52 -2.58
CA PRO A 121 -33.59 11.71 -3.62
C PRO A 121 -34.71 12.67 -3.20
N ASP A 122 -35.23 13.46 -4.14
CA ASP A 122 -36.27 14.48 -3.88
C ASP A 122 -37.60 13.89 -3.38
N ASP A 123 -37.87 12.61 -3.64
CA ASP A 123 -39.06 11.87 -3.20
C ASP A 123 -38.91 11.25 -1.80
N GLU A 124 -37.72 11.29 -1.21
CA GLU A 124 -37.49 10.79 0.14
C GLU A 124 -38.00 11.81 1.18
N THR A 125 -39.03 11.42 1.91
CA THR A 125 -39.71 12.30 2.89
C THR A 125 -39.49 11.88 4.34
N ASN A 126 -38.99 10.66 4.57
CA ASN A 126 -38.82 10.11 5.92
C ASN A 126 -37.34 9.98 6.28
N ALA A 127 -36.82 11.00 6.97
CA ALA A 127 -35.41 11.08 7.37
C ALA A 127 -34.95 9.88 8.22
N GLN A 128 -35.78 9.36 9.12
CA GLN A 128 -35.42 8.23 9.97
C GLN A 128 -35.33 6.94 9.15
N ALA A 129 -36.34 6.67 8.33
CA ALA A 129 -36.36 5.47 7.48
C ALA A 129 -35.21 5.48 6.46
N TYR A 130 -34.87 6.66 5.91
CA TYR A 130 -33.69 6.83 5.06
C TYR A 130 -32.40 6.52 5.82
N PHE A 131 -32.20 7.13 6.99
CA PHE A 131 -31.00 6.91 7.80
C PHE A 131 -30.83 5.43 8.15
N ASP A 132 -31.87 4.78 8.66
CA ASP A 132 -31.80 3.37 9.06
C ASP A 132 -31.45 2.46 7.88
N ARG A 133 -32.00 2.75 6.68
CA ARG A 133 -31.71 2.01 5.45
C ARG A 133 -30.26 2.16 4.98
N GLU A 134 -29.74 3.38 4.94
CA GLU A 134 -28.39 3.67 4.44
C GLU A 134 -27.30 3.36 5.49
N TYR A 135 -27.62 3.46 6.78
CA TYR A 135 -26.67 3.25 7.86
C TYR A 135 -26.33 1.77 8.08
N GLU A 136 -27.33 0.88 8.01
CA GLU A 136 -27.16 -0.56 8.24
C GLU A 136 -26.00 -1.20 7.44
N PRO A 137 -25.88 -1.01 6.11
CA PRO A 137 -24.75 -1.58 5.37
C PRO A 137 -23.40 -0.98 5.76
N ILE A 138 -23.36 0.31 6.12
CA ILE A 138 -22.13 1.00 6.57
C ILE A 138 -21.66 0.45 7.91
N ASP A 139 -22.57 0.36 8.88
CA ASP A 139 -22.29 -0.13 10.22
C ASP A 139 -21.85 -1.60 10.18
N LYS A 140 -22.49 -2.43 9.34
CA LYS A 140 -22.05 -3.79 9.08
C LYS A 140 -20.62 -3.85 8.52
N ALA A 141 -20.31 -3.09 7.48
CA ALA A 141 -18.98 -3.08 6.87
C ALA A 141 -17.92 -2.59 7.87
N LEU A 142 -18.24 -1.60 8.70
CA LEU A 142 -17.34 -1.09 9.73
C LEU A 142 -17.05 -2.14 10.80
N ARG A 143 -18.07 -2.88 11.25
CA ARG A 143 -17.88 -4.00 12.18
C ARG A 143 -16.98 -5.09 11.61
N GLU A 144 -17.23 -5.50 10.36
CA GLU A 144 -16.41 -6.51 9.68
C GLU A 144 -14.95 -6.06 9.56
N LEU A 145 -14.73 -4.79 9.20
CA LEU A 145 -13.39 -4.21 9.11
C LEU A 145 -12.68 -4.15 10.47
N HIS A 146 -13.38 -3.74 11.53
CA HIS A 146 -12.83 -3.73 12.89
C HIS A 146 -12.43 -5.14 13.36
N LEU A 147 -13.26 -6.15 13.07
CA LEU A 147 -12.93 -7.53 13.40
C LEU A 147 -11.68 -7.99 12.66
N TRP A 148 -11.56 -7.69 11.37
CA TRP A 148 -10.38 -8.00 10.59
C TRP A 148 -9.11 -7.34 11.15
N PHE A 149 -9.17 -6.07 11.55
CA PHE A 149 -8.03 -5.37 12.17
C PHE A 149 -7.61 -6.02 13.50
N TRP A 150 -8.59 -6.39 14.32
CA TRP A 150 -8.35 -7.07 15.60
C TRP A 150 -7.65 -8.42 15.42
N GLU A 151 -8.16 -9.25 14.51
CA GLU A 151 -7.56 -10.56 14.19
C GLU A 151 -6.16 -10.42 13.59
N SER A 152 -5.98 -9.47 12.68
CA SER A 152 -4.69 -9.15 12.07
C SER A 152 -3.68 -8.71 13.11
N HIS A 153 -4.07 -7.84 14.05
CA HIS A 153 -3.20 -7.43 15.15
C HIS A 153 -2.78 -8.61 16.02
N LYS A 154 -3.74 -9.46 16.44
CA LYS A 154 -3.44 -10.68 17.22
C LYS A 154 -2.45 -11.60 16.49
N ALA A 155 -2.68 -11.86 15.20
CA ALA A 155 -1.80 -12.73 14.42
C ALA A 155 -0.37 -12.19 14.32
N ARG A 156 -0.21 -10.87 14.15
CA ARG A 156 1.10 -10.20 14.11
C ARG A 156 1.84 -10.28 15.44
N VAL A 157 1.14 -10.06 16.56
CA VAL A 157 1.69 -10.21 17.91
C VAL A 157 2.14 -11.66 18.15
N ALA A 158 1.32 -12.64 17.78
CA ALA A 158 1.68 -14.06 17.89
C ALA A 158 2.90 -14.44 17.04
N ALA A 159 3.08 -13.79 15.87
CA ALA A 159 4.25 -13.95 15.01
C ALA A 159 5.50 -13.19 15.48
N GLY A 160 5.44 -12.49 16.63
CA GLY A 160 6.56 -11.69 17.15
C GLY A 160 6.87 -10.43 16.33
N ILE A 161 5.95 -10.01 15.45
CA ILE A 161 6.12 -8.83 14.60
C ILE A 161 5.63 -7.60 15.40
N ASN A 162 6.50 -7.04 16.22
CA ASN A 162 6.26 -5.73 16.85
C ASN A 162 6.49 -4.62 15.82
N LEU A 163 5.42 -3.90 15.46
CA LEU A 163 5.60 -2.55 14.93
C LEU A 163 5.94 -1.69 16.13
N GLU A 164 7.19 -1.23 16.24
CA GLU A 164 7.44 -0.03 17.01
C GLU A 164 6.59 1.06 16.36
N THR A 165 5.48 1.40 16.99
CA THR A 165 4.69 2.55 16.62
C THR A 165 5.61 3.75 16.77
N GLY A 166 6.02 4.33 15.65
CA GLY A 166 6.68 5.64 15.60
C GLY A 166 5.73 6.74 16.06
N GLY A 167 5.47 6.76 17.37
CA GLY A 167 4.87 7.85 18.10
C GLY A 167 5.95 8.49 18.94
N GLU A 168 6.73 9.37 18.33
CA GLU A 168 7.38 10.43 19.09
C GLU A 168 6.30 11.44 19.45
N ALA A 169 6.13 11.64 20.76
CA ALA A 169 5.27 12.64 21.39
C ALA A 169 5.86 14.05 21.26
#